data_AF-A0A3B4WX78-F1
#
_entry.id   AF-A0A3B4WX78-F1
#
_cell.length_a   1.000
_cell.length_b   1.000
_cell.length_c   1.000
_cell.angle_alpha   90.00
_cell.angle_beta   90.00
_cell.angle_gamma   90.00
#
_symmetry.space_group_name_H-M   'P 1'
#
loop_
_entity.id
_entity.type
_entity.pdbx_description
1 polymer ?
#
loop_
_entity_poly.entity_id
_entity_poly.type
_entity_poly.pdbx_seq_one_letter_code
_entity_poly.pdbx_strand_id
1 'polypeptide(L)'
;MADEPNLHARLLMPDCQNLATDNVSVIEGEMATISCRVKNNDDSVIQLLNPNRQTIYFKDVRPLKDSRFQLVNFSDNELRVSLSNVSLSDEGRYVCQLYTDPPQEAYADITVLVPPGSPIIESREDVVSEGNETELTCTAMGSKPAASIRWMKGEEELTGDMAVEETYDRMFTVTSRVKFSVTKEDDGVPVDCIIDHPAVKDLLAQRHLEVLYKPEVKIVVTYPEGLTREGDNLDLTCIAEGKPHPHQINWLRVDEDVPPHAVVTGSDLYIENLNKSYNGTYRCVASNAVGEAYDDYILYVYDSRAGEGAPQKIDHAVIGGVVAVVMFAILCALIVLGRYFARHKGTYFTHEAKGADDAADADTAIINAEGGHNNTDEKKEYYI
;
A
#
# COMPACT_ATOMS: atom_id res chain seq x y z
N MET A 1 -16.42 71.02 20.60
CA MET A 1 -16.19 71.16 19.15
C MET A 1 -14.71 70.95 18.94
N ALA A 2 -14.37 69.97 18.10
CA ALA A 2 -13.15 69.19 18.15
C ALA A 2 -11.85 70.00 18.01
N ASP A 3 -10.85 69.55 18.78
CA ASP A 3 -9.42 69.87 18.69
C ASP A 3 -8.83 69.52 17.31
N GLU A 4 -7.86 70.32 16.89
CA GLU A 4 -7.01 70.13 15.71
C GLU A 4 -6.21 68.82 15.75
N PRO A 5 -5.94 68.17 14.60
CA PRO A 5 -5.18 66.94 14.58
C PRO A 5 -3.67 67.20 14.69
N ASN A 6 -3.05 66.54 15.67
CA ASN A 6 -1.61 66.34 15.77
C ASN A 6 -1.04 65.76 14.48
N LEU A 7 -0.14 66.51 13.83
CA LEU A 7 0.69 66.05 12.73
C LEU A 7 1.78 65.12 13.28
N HIS A 8 1.49 63.82 13.38
CA HIS A 8 2.53 62.81 13.56
C HIS A 8 3.39 62.75 12.30
N ALA A 9 4.59 63.33 12.37
CA ALA A 9 5.65 63.05 11.44
C ALA A 9 5.93 61.54 11.43
N ARG A 10 5.48 60.84 10.37
CA ARG A 10 6.07 59.56 9.98
C ARG A 10 7.50 59.86 9.57
N LEU A 11 8.45 59.64 10.48
CA LEU A 11 9.83 59.37 10.11
C LEU A 11 9.79 58.18 9.16
N LEU A 12 9.91 58.44 7.86
CA LEU A 12 10.32 57.42 6.91
C LEU A 12 11.68 56.94 7.41
N MET A 13 11.74 55.73 7.96
CA MET A 13 13.02 55.06 8.12
C MET A 13 13.64 55.05 6.71
N PRO A 14 14.90 55.49 6.55
CA PRO A 14 15.57 55.31 5.27
C PRO A 14 15.49 53.82 4.92
N ASP A 15 15.27 53.48 3.65
CA ASP A 15 15.19 52.10 3.18
C ASP A 15 16.51 51.40 3.51
N CYS A 16 16.60 50.81 4.71
CA CYS A 16 17.80 50.14 5.16
C CYS A 16 18.04 48.94 4.25
N GLN A 17 19.26 48.85 3.73
CA GLN A 17 19.72 47.65 3.04
C GLN A 17 19.55 46.43 3.92
N ASN A 18 19.15 45.32 3.32
CA ASN A 18 18.93 44.08 4.04
C ASN A 18 19.66 42.95 3.32
N LEU A 19 20.79 42.54 3.88
CA LEU A 19 21.57 41.38 3.42
C LEU A 19 20.97 40.08 3.97
N ALA A 20 20.74 39.11 3.08
CA ALA A 20 20.22 37.80 3.40
C ALA A 20 20.93 36.68 2.63
N THR A 21 20.97 35.50 3.23
CA THR A 21 21.43 34.25 2.61
C THR A 21 20.74 33.08 3.32
N ASP A 22 20.70 31.91 2.68
CA ASP A 22 20.07 30.71 3.22
C ASP A 22 21.11 29.64 3.56
N ASN A 23 20.76 28.73 4.46
CA ASN A 23 21.52 27.52 4.72
C ASN A 23 21.42 26.56 3.53
N VAL A 24 22.46 25.75 3.32
CA VAL A 24 22.56 24.82 2.19
C VAL A 24 22.94 23.44 2.69
N SER A 25 22.10 22.46 2.40
CA SER A 25 22.44 21.05 2.57
C SER A 25 22.79 20.45 1.22
N VAL A 26 23.90 19.72 1.15
CA VAL A 26 24.43 19.18 -0.10
C VAL A 26 24.99 17.78 0.14
N ILE A 27 24.80 16.87 -0.81
CA ILE A 27 25.36 15.52 -0.73
C ILE A 27 26.85 15.59 -1.07
N GLU A 28 27.69 14.83 -0.36
CA GLU A 28 29.12 14.75 -0.64
C GLU A 28 29.38 14.43 -2.13
N GLY A 29 30.33 15.15 -2.73
CA GLY A 29 30.68 15.09 -4.15
C GLY A 29 29.79 15.94 -5.06
N GLU A 30 28.61 16.39 -4.61
CA GLU A 30 27.73 17.26 -5.40
C GLU A 30 28.16 18.73 -5.37
N MET A 31 27.34 19.59 -5.97
CA MET A 31 27.57 21.04 -6.07
C MET A 31 26.66 21.80 -5.11
N ALA A 32 27.24 22.62 -4.24
CA ALA A 32 26.52 23.59 -3.41
C ALA A 32 26.47 24.95 -4.11
N THR A 33 25.42 25.75 -3.82
CA THR A 33 25.31 27.13 -4.31
C THR A 33 25.00 28.09 -3.17
N ILE A 34 25.87 29.06 -2.95
CA ILE A 34 25.69 30.12 -1.95
C ILE A 34 25.20 31.38 -2.67
N SER A 35 24.14 32.01 -2.17
CA SER A 35 23.53 33.21 -2.75
C SER A 35 23.38 34.29 -1.67
N CYS A 36 24.26 35.29 -1.73
CA CYS A 36 24.17 36.49 -0.92
C CYS A 36 23.27 37.50 -1.65
N ARG A 37 22.15 37.89 -1.04
CA ARG A 37 21.15 38.78 -1.67
C ARG A 37 20.93 40.01 -0.82
N VAL A 38 20.88 41.18 -1.46
CA VAL A 38 20.68 42.47 -0.81
C VAL A 38 19.41 43.11 -1.35
N LYS A 39 18.53 43.57 -0.46
CA LYS A 39 17.40 44.45 -0.83
C LYS A 39 17.81 45.91 -0.70
N ASN A 40 17.34 46.74 -1.63
CA ASN A 40 17.60 48.19 -1.67
C ASN A 40 19.10 48.54 -1.67
N ASN A 41 19.93 47.80 -2.41
CA ASN A 41 21.36 48.09 -2.46
C ASN A 41 21.64 49.48 -3.06
N ASP A 42 22.57 50.22 -2.46
CA ASP A 42 23.01 51.55 -2.89
C ASP A 42 24.41 51.52 -3.55
N ASP A 43 24.68 50.47 -4.33
CA ASP A 43 25.98 50.12 -4.89
C ASP A 43 27.03 49.69 -3.83
N SER A 44 26.58 49.36 -2.61
CA SER A 44 27.42 48.72 -1.60
C SER A 44 27.95 47.37 -2.07
N VAL A 45 29.19 47.04 -1.67
CA VAL A 45 29.91 45.87 -2.18
C VAL A 45 29.56 44.61 -1.40
N ILE A 46 29.22 43.54 -2.13
CA ILE A 46 29.01 42.21 -1.56
C ILE A 46 30.32 41.39 -1.62
N GLN A 47 30.66 40.74 -0.51
CA GLN A 47 31.78 39.82 -0.37
C GLN A 47 31.30 38.50 0.21
N LEU A 48 31.87 37.39 -0.29
CA LEU A 48 31.67 36.06 0.27
C LEU A 48 32.97 35.56 0.90
N LEU A 49 32.89 35.14 2.16
CA LEU A 49 33.99 34.60 2.95
C LEU A 49 33.74 33.13 3.30
N ASN A 50 34.82 32.34 3.35
CA ASN A 50 34.76 30.96 3.83
C ASN A 50 34.70 30.88 5.38
N PRO A 51 34.54 29.69 5.97
CA PRO A 51 34.51 29.53 7.43
C PRO A 51 35.75 30.05 8.17
N ASN A 52 36.90 30.11 7.50
CA ASN A 52 38.16 30.68 8.02
C ASN A 52 38.27 32.20 7.79
N ARG A 53 37.18 32.87 7.40
CA ARG A 53 37.12 34.29 7.02
C ARG A 53 38.10 34.69 5.90
N GLN A 54 38.41 33.77 4.99
CA GLN A 54 39.16 34.07 3.77
C GLN A 54 38.19 34.47 2.66
N THR A 55 38.55 35.49 1.88
CA THR A 55 37.73 35.99 0.76
C THR A 55 37.66 34.99 -0.37
N ILE A 56 36.47 34.43 -0.60
CA ILE A 56 36.18 33.61 -1.77
C ILE A 56 35.96 34.53 -2.97
N TYR A 57 34.97 35.42 -2.87
CA TYR A 57 34.67 36.43 -3.90
C TYR A 57 34.53 37.81 -3.27
N PHE A 58 35.05 38.82 -3.97
CA PHE A 58 34.82 40.23 -3.70
C PHE A 58 34.36 40.86 -5.01
N LYS A 59 33.09 41.24 -5.12
CA LYS A 59 32.42 41.46 -6.41
C LYS A 59 32.52 40.22 -7.31
N ASP A 60 32.97 40.38 -8.55
CA ASP A 60 33.20 39.36 -9.56
C ASP A 60 34.61 38.74 -9.51
N VAL A 61 35.48 39.22 -8.63
CA VAL A 61 36.87 38.75 -8.51
C VAL A 61 36.97 37.63 -7.47
N ARG A 62 37.71 36.55 -7.78
CA ARG A 62 38.01 35.42 -6.87
C ARG A 62 39.46 35.48 -6.34
N PRO A 63 39.73 36.05 -5.16
CA PRO A 63 41.06 36.03 -4.56
C PRO A 63 41.51 34.64 -4.10
N LEU A 64 40.57 33.79 -3.68
CA LEU A 64 40.88 32.42 -3.26
C LEU A 64 41.33 31.58 -4.46
N LYS A 65 42.44 30.84 -4.27
CA LYS A 65 43.01 29.99 -5.33
C LYS A 65 42.27 28.67 -5.55
N ASP A 66 41.31 28.33 -4.70
CA ASP A 66 40.49 27.13 -4.85
C ASP A 66 39.57 27.29 -6.09
N SER A 67 39.87 26.52 -7.13
CA SER A 67 39.14 26.54 -8.40
C SER A 67 37.77 25.88 -8.34
N ARG A 68 37.41 25.22 -7.24
CA ARG A 68 36.08 24.61 -7.08
C ARG A 68 34.97 25.65 -6.87
N PHE A 69 35.32 26.83 -6.38
CA PHE A 69 34.40 27.98 -6.27
C PHE A 69 34.30 28.72 -7.60
N GLN A 70 33.13 28.74 -8.23
CA GLN A 70 32.88 29.39 -9.52
C GLN A 70 31.78 30.43 -9.39
N LEU A 71 31.93 31.56 -10.09
CA LEU A 71 30.94 32.62 -10.09
C LEU A 71 29.76 32.17 -10.95
N VAL A 72 28.56 32.16 -10.36
CA VAL A 72 27.32 31.80 -11.05
C VAL A 72 26.61 33.06 -11.54
N ASN A 73 26.46 34.04 -10.64
CA ASN A 73 25.83 35.33 -10.94
C ASN A 73 26.48 36.43 -10.10
N PHE A 74 26.63 37.61 -10.69
CA PHE A 74 27.00 38.82 -9.98
C PHE A 74 26.19 40.00 -10.50
N SER A 75 25.57 40.72 -9.57
CA SER A 75 24.85 41.97 -9.80
C SER A 75 24.94 42.83 -8.53
N ASP A 76 24.45 44.07 -8.60
CA ASP A 76 24.42 44.94 -7.42
C ASP A 76 23.60 44.31 -6.27
N ASN A 77 22.60 43.49 -6.54
CA ASN A 77 21.74 42.92 -5.50
C ASN A 77 22.04 41.46 -5.16
N GLU A 78 22.94 40.79 -5.89
CA GLU A 78 23.21 39.36 -5.68
C GLU A 78 24.66 38.99 -6.03
N LEU A 79 25.31 38.26 -5.11
CA LEU A 79 26.53 37.49 -5.36
C LEU A 79 26.21 36.01 -5.20
N ARG A 80 26.23 35.26 -6.29
CA ARG A 80 25.91 33.83 -6.32
C ARG A 80 27.13 33.02 -6.79
N VAL A 81 27.54 32.07 -5.95
CA VAL A 81 28.77 31.29 -6.14
C VAL A 81 28.46 29.80 -5.97
N SER A 82 28.93 28.97 -6.89
CA SER A 82 28.85 27.51 -6.79
C SER A 82 30.15 26.94 -6.24
N LEU A 83 30.05 25.96 -5.35
CA LEU A 83 31.16 25.12 -4.89
C LEU A 83 30.95 23.70 -5.44
N SER A 84 31.86 23.25 -6.31
CA SER A 84 31.82 21.91 -6.91
C SER A 84 32.62 20.88 -6.11
N ASN A 85 32.23 19.61 -6.20
CA ASN A 85 32.88 18.48 -5.51
C ASN A 85 33.04 18.77 -4.01
N VAL A 86 31.90 18.99 -3.34
CA VAL A 86 31.85 19.32 -1.92
C VAL A 86 32.32 18.13 -1.10
N SER A 87 33.22 18.35 -0.13
CA SER A 87 33.68 17.35 0.83
C SER A 87 33.34 17.74 2.27
N LEU A 88 33.46 16.81 3.20
CA LEU A 88 33.22 17.05 4.64
C LEU A 88 34.03 18.22 5.23
N SER A 89 35.19 18.54 4.65
CA SER A 89 36.04 19.67 5.04
C SER A 89 35.49 21.04 4.65
N ASP A 90 34.55 21.10 3.71
CA ASP A 90 33.92 22.37 3.27
C ASP A 90 32.76 22.78 4.15
N GLU A 91 32.30 21.89 5.04
CA GLU A 91 31.23 22.13 5.99
C GLU A 91 31.59 23.30 6.91
N GLY A 92 30.61 24.18 7.16
CA GLY A 92 30.78 25.27 8.10
C GLY A 92 29.99 26.52 7.72
N ARG A 93 30.26 27.58 8.49
CA ARG A 93 29.57 28.86 8.37
C ARG A 93 30.27 29.78 7.39
N TYR A 94 29.68 29.97 6.22
CA TYR A 94 30.09 30.96 5.23
C TYR A 94 29.49 32.32 5.58
N VAL A 95 30.20 33.39 5.25
CA VAL A 95 29.78 34.76 5.61
C VAL A 95 29.61 35.58 4.35
N CYS A 96 28.38 36.02 4.12
CA CYS A 96 28.09 37.13 3.22
C CYS A 96 28.34 38.42 4.00
N GLN A 97 29.22 39.29 3.51
CA GLN A 97 29.49 40.60 4.08
C GLN A 97 29.13 41.69 3.08
N LEU A 98 28.38 42.68 3.54
CA LEU A 98 28.01 43.87 2.78
C LEU A 98 28.70 45.09 3.37
N TYR A 99 29.44 45.82 2.54
CA TYR A 99 30.26 46.96 2.93
C TYR A 99 29.44 48.25 3.03
N THR A 100 28.63 48.34 4.09
CA THR A 100 27.93 49.55 4.55
C THR A 100 28.60 50.15 5.78
N ASP A 101 28.11 51.30 6.27
CA ASP A 101 28.51 51.86 7.58
C ASP A 101 27.29 51.87 8.54
N PRO A 102 27.18 50.94 9.50
CA PRO A 102 28.12 49.84 9.79
C PRO A 102 28.00 48.67 8.79
N PRO A 103 29.00 47.79 8.68
CA PRO A 103 28.93 46.61 7.82
C PRO A 103 27.82 45.64 8.23
N GLN A 104 27.17 45.01 7.27
CA GLN A 104 26.19 43.95 7.53
C GLN A 104 26.81 42.57 7.24
N GLU A 105 26.52 41.58 8.08
CA GLU A 105 26.87 40.19 7.86
C GLU A 105 25.60 39.33 7.82
N ALA A 106 25.56 38.36 6.90
CA ALA A 106 24.59 37.28 6.88
C ALA A 106 25.33 35.94 6.77
N TYR A 107 24.78 34.89 7.37
CA TYR A 107 25.48 33.61 7.53
C TYR A 107 24.75 32.51 6.77
N ALA A 108 25.52 31.71 6.02
CA ALA A 108 25.05 30.49 5.37
C ALA A 108 25.79 29.30 5.98
N ASP A 109 25.08 28.44 6.70
CA ASP A 109 25.65 27.18 7.18
C ASP A 109 25.55 26.13 6.05
N ILE A 110 26.70 25.72 5.51
CA ILE A 110 26.80 24.58 4.59
C ILE A 110 26.88 23.30 5.42
N THR A 111 25.92 22.41 5.22
CA THR A 111 25.86 21.07 5.84
C THR A 111 26.10 20.01 4.78
N VAL A 112 27.10 19.16 4.97
CA VAL A 112 27.42 18.07 4.03
C VAL A 112 26.74 16.79 4.50
N LEU A 113 25.95 16.19 3.60
CA LEU A 113 25.23 14.96 3.84
C LEU A 113 25.99 13.78 3.19
N VAL A 114 26.10 12.67 3.90
CA VAL A 114 26.70 11.42 3.40
C VAL A 114 25.62 10.34 3.48
N PRO A 115 25.13 9.81 2.35
CA PRO A 115 24.16 8.72 2.39
C PRO A 115 24.80 7.46 2.99
N PRO A 116 24.06 6.66 3.77
CA PRO A 116 24.55 5.37 4.23
C PRO A 116 24.85 4.44 3.04
N GLY A 117 25.76 3.49 3.26
CA GLY A 117 25.90 2.33 2.38
C GLY A 117 24.63 1.48 2.34
N SER A 118 24.59 0.49 1.44
CA SER A 118 23.47 -0.46 1.37
C SER A 118 23.26 -1.14 2.73
N PRO A 119 22.04 -1.09 3.30
CA PRO A 119 21.75 -1.74 4.56
C PRO A 119 21.91 -3.25 4.42
N ILE A 120 22.30 -3.91 5.51
CA ILE A 120 22.49 -5.36 5.58
C ILE A 120 21.62 -5.90 6.70
N ILE A 121 20.83 -6.95 6.41
CA ILE A 121 20.07 -7.70 7.40
C ILE A 121 20.81 -9.00 7.72
N GLU A 122 21.15 -9.18 8.99
CA GLU A 122 21.74 -10.40 9.56
C GLU A 122 20.70 -11.10 10.45
N SER A 123 20.64 -12.43 10.37
CA SER A 123 19.81 -13.28 11.23
C SER A 123 20.70 -14.29 11.96
N ARG A 124 20.32 -14.67 13.18
CA ARG A 124 21.00 -15.77 13.87
C ARG A 124 20.67 -17.14 13.28
N GLU A 125 19.46 -17.28 12.76
CA GLU A 125 18.92 -18.52 12.23
C GLU A 125 18.36 -18.26 10.83
N ASP A 126 18.72 -19.10 9.87
CA ASP A 126 18.22 -18.95 8.50
C ASP A 126 16.77 -19.42 8.36
N VAL A 127 16.39 -20.42 9.16
CA VAL A 127 15.11 -21.11 9.14
C VAL A 127 14.59 -21.20 10.57
N VAL A 128 13.31 -20.87 10.79
CA VAL A 128 12.73 -20.76 12.13
C VAL A 128 11.47 -21.62 12.20
N SER A 129 11.26 -22.33 13.31
CA SER A 129 10.01 -23.10 13.50
C SER A 129 8.89 -22.20 14.05
N GLU A 130 7.65 -22.49 13.63
CA GLU A 130 6.43 -21.85 14.14
C GLU A 130 6.41 -21.82 15.68
N GLY A 131 6.04 -20.67 16.24
CA GLY A 131 5.95 -20.45 17.69
C GLY A 131 7.28 -20.07 18.36
N ASN A 132 8.41 -20.21 17.67
CA ASN A 132 9.69 -19.71 18.16
C ASN A 132 9.83 -18.20 17.92
N GLU A 133 10.77 -17.58 18.62
CA GLU A 133 11.16 -16.19 18.37
C GLU A 133 12.38 -16.14 17.46
N THR A 134 12.39 -15.16 16.55
CA THR A 134 13.56 -14.84 15.71
C THR A 134 14.08 -13.45 16.04
N GLU A 135 15.37 -13.22 15.81
CA GLU A 135 16.06 -11.93 16.00
C GLU A 135 16.76 -11.55 14.69
N LEU A 136 16.39 -10.39 14.16
CA LEU A 136 17.02 -9.79 12.97
C LEU A 136 17.77 -8.53 13.37
N THR A 137 18.94 -8.34 12.78
CA THR A 137 19.77 -7.14 12.95
C THR A 137 19.93 -6.45 11.61
N CYS A 138 19.65 -5.16 11.53
CA CYS A 138 19.90 -4.35 10.35
C CYS A 138 20.96 -3.30 10.67
N THR A 139 21.94 -3.15 9.77
CA THR A 139 23.05 -2.20 9.93
C THR A 139 23.15 -1.28 8.71
N ALA A 140 23.18 0.03 8.95
CA ALA A 140 23.45 1.06 7.96
C ALA A 140 24.71 1.85 8.37
N MET A 141 25.74 1.83 7.51
CA MET A 141 27.08 2.33 7.85
C MET A 141 27.41 3.64 7.12
N GLY A 142 28.18 4.50 7.80
CA GLY A 142 28.82 5.67 7.16
C GLY A 142 27.88 6.82 6.82
N SER A 143 26.74 6.94 7.49
CA SER A 143 25.78 8.01 7.23
C SER A 143 26.14 9.33 7.91
N LYS A 144 25.78 10.46 7.31
CA LYS A 144 25.80 11.78 7.95
C LYS A 144 24.61 12.62 7.46
N PRO A 145 23.66 13.01 8.34
CA PRO A 145 23.57 12.67 9.77
C PRO A 145 23.30 11.18 10.01
N ALA A 146 23.21 10.76 11.28
CA ALA A 146 22.77 9.41 11.61
C ALA A 146 21.41 9.12 10.95
N ALA A 147 21.35 8.03 10.17
CA ALA A 147 20.10 7.56 9.58
C ALA A 147 19.14 7.02 10.66
N SER A 148 17.87 6.88 10.30
CA SER A 148 16.91 6.13 11.12
C SER A 148 16.54 4.82 10.43
N ILE A 149 16.24 3.80 11.23
CA ILE A 149 15.86 2.47 10.76
C ILE A 149 14.44 2.18 11.20
N ARG A 150 13.60 1.74 10.25
CA ARG A 150 12.25 1.22 10.50
C ARG A 150 12.13 -0.19 9.97
N TRP A 151 11.38 -1.03 10.66
CA TRP A 151 11.14 -2.42 10.28
C TRP A 151 9.71 -2.62 9.82
N MET A 152 9.53 -3.32 8.70
CA MET A 152 8.22 -3.72 8.21
C MET A 152 8.22 -5.23 7.96
N LYS A 153 7.29 -5.97 8.54
CA LYS A 153 7.01 -7.38 8.22
C LYS A 153 5.73 -7.43 7.41
N GLY A 154 5.84 -7.59 6.09
CA GLY A 154 4.71 -7.37 5.18
C GLY A 154 4.17 -5.94 5.32
N GLU A 155 2.95 -5.81 5.87
CA GLU A 155 2.32 -4.51 6.14
C GLU A 155 2.41 -4.07 7.61
N GLU A 156 2.98 -4.90 8.49
CA GLU A 156 3.07 -4.64 9.94
C GLU A 156 4.37 -3.92 10.30
N GLU A 157 4.29 -2.77 10.97
CA GLU A 157 5.46 -2.07 11.49
C GLU A 157 5.95 -2.73 12.79
N LEU A 158 7.23 -3.12 12.82
CA LEU A 158 7.85 -3.72 14.00
C LEU A 158 8.67 -2.68 14.76
N THR A 159 8.66 -2.78 16.09
CA THR A 159 9.49 -1.94 16.96
C THR A 159 10.84 -2.61 17.19
N GLY A 160 11.92 -2.01 16.70
CA GLY A 160 13.29 -2.46 16.93
C GLY A 160 14.05 -1.53 17.88
N ASP A 161 15.03 -2.10 18.58
CA ASP A 161 15.97 -1.38 19.43
C ASP A 161 17.11 -0.82 18.59
N MET A 162 17.25 0.50 18.54
CA MET A 162 18.26 1.20 17.74
C MET A 162 19.48 1.60 18.59
N ALA A 163 20.67 1.39 18.03
CA ALA A 163 21.94 1.87 18.54
C ALA A 163 22.64 2.72 17.47
N VAL A 164 23.21 3.85 17.90
CA VAL A 164 23.92 4.78 17.03
C VAL A 164 25.35 4.90 17.52
N GLU A 165 26.31 4.61 16.65
CA GLU A 165 27.73 4.69 16.91
C GLU A 165 28.36 5.77 16.02
N GLU A 166 28.95 6.79 16.63
CA GLU A 166 29.73 7.79 15.90
C GLU A 166 31.10 7.21 15.54
N THR A 167 31.48 7.39 14.27
CA THR A 167 32.72 6.94 13.66
C THR A 167 33.55 8.16 13.23
N TYR A 168 34.57 7.98 12.39
CA TYR A 168 35.43 9.08 11.94
C TYR A 168 34.65 10.15 11.14
N ASP A 169 35.15 11.39 11.11
CA ASP A 169 34.54 12.56 10.43
C ASP A 169 33.06 12.87 10.76
N ARG A 170 32.60 12.48 11.97
CA ARG A 170 31.20 12.63 12.41
C ARG A 170 30.22 11.86 11.52
N MET A 171 30.68 10.75 10.94
CA MET A 171 29.82 9.77 10.28
C MET A 171 29.28 8.78 11.31
N PHE A 172 28.15 8.15 11.02
CA PHE A 172 27.44 7.29 11.96
C PHE A 172 27.18 5.93 11.35
N THR A 173 27.40 4.90 12.16
CA THR A 173 26.87 3.56 11.94
C THR A 173 25.65 3.40 12.82
N VAL A 174 24.53 3.03 12.20
CA VAL A 174 23.25 2.83 12.89
C VAL A 174 22.88 1.36 12.76
N THR A 175 22.60 0.73 13.89
CA THR A 175 22.22 -0.67 13.97
C THR A 175 20.89 -0.78 14.68
N SER A 176 19.95 -1.54 14.13
CA SER A 176 18.67 -1.83 14.77
C SER A 176 18.48 -3.33 14.91
N ARG A 177 17.97 -3.76 16.07
CA ARG A 177 17.63 -5.16 16.35
C ARG A 177 16.15 -5.30 16.59
N VAL A 178 15.51 -6.26 15.93
CA VAL A 178 14.10 -6.57 16.11
C VAL A 178 13.94 -8.03 16.48
N LYS A 179 13.06 -8.30 17.44
CA LYS A 179 12.75 -9.65 17.91
C LYS A 179 11.24 -9.86 17.91
N PHE A 180 10.78 -10.96 17.32
CA PHE A 180 9.36 -11.26 17.20
C PHE A 180 9.12 -12.77 17.12
N SER A 181 7.92 -13.22 17.48
CA SER A 181 7.47 -14.60 17.32
C SER A 181 6.99 -14.84 15.89
N VAL A 182 7.30 -16.02 15.33
CA VAL A 182 6.89 -16.39 13.97
C VAL A 182 5.68 -17.31 13.98
N THR A 183 4.78 -17.13 13.01
CA THR A 183 3.67 -18.05 12.73
C THR A 183 3.80 -18.66 11.34
N LYS A 184 3.01 -19.68 11.02
CA LYS A 184 3.01 -20.27 9.66
C LYS A 184 2.64 -19.25 8.57
N GLU A 185 1.84 -18.23 8.90
CA GLU A 185 1.45 -17.16 7.97
C GLU A 185 2.61 -16.22 7.61
N ASP A 186 3.68 -16.23 8.41
CA ASP A 186 4.90 -15.46 8.15
C ASP A 186 5.81 -16.15 7.11
N ASP A 187 5.53 -17.38 6.69
CA ASP A 187 6.36 -18.08 5.70
C ASP A 187 6.36 -17.35 4.35
N GLY A 188 7.55 -17.00 3.86
CA GLY A 188 7.72 -16.24 2.63
C GLY A 188 7.32 -14.76 2.74
N VAL A 189 6.93 -14.26 3.92
CA VAL A 189 6.64 -12.83 4.13
C VAL A 189 7.96 -12.05 4.14
N PRO A 190 8.06 -10.92 3.40
CA PRO A 190 9.23 -10.07 3.44
C PRO A 190 9.31 -9.29 4.75
N VAL A 191 10.51 -9.23 5.31
CA VAL A 191 10.89 -8.33 6.38
C VAL A 191 11.85 -7.29 5.80
N ASP A 192 11.38 -6.06 5.76
CA ASP A 192 12.10 -4.92 5.21
C ASP A 192 12.71 -4.09 6.35
N CYS A 193 14.01 -3.83 6.21
CA CYS A 193 14.70 -2.79 6.95
C CYS A 193 14.76 -1.54 6.07
N ILE A 194 13.99 -0.52 6.43
CA ILE A 194 13.85 0.72 5.68
C ILE A 194 14.71 1.79 6.33
N ILE A 195 15.57 2.43 5.54
CA ILE A 195 16.49 3.47 5.97
C ILE A 195 15.93 4.83 5.56
N ASP A 196 15.72 5.70 6.53
CA ASP A 196 15.36 7.10 6.29
C ASP A 196 16.56 8.01 6.55
N HIS A 197 16.93 8.78 5.53
CA HIS A 197 18.07 9.68 5.54
C HIS A 197 17.89 10.82 4.52
N PRO A 198 18.18 12.08 4.83
CA PRO A 198 17.87 13.23 3.97
C PRO A 198 18.55 13.21 2.59
N ALA A 199 19.66 12.48 2.45
CA ALA A 199 20.41 12.36 1.18
C ALA A 199 19.94 11.23 0.25
N VAL A 200 19.04 10.34 0.68
CA VAL A 200 18.63 9.19 -0.12
C VAL A 200 17.16 8.86 0.11
N LYS A 201 16.48 8.43 -0.94
CA LYS A 201 15.10 7.93 -0.86
C LYS A 201 15.08 6.44 -1.16
N ASP A 202 14.09 5.77 -0.60
CA ASP A 202 13.76 4.38 -0.94
C ASP A 202 14.92 3.39 -0.74
N LEU A 203 15.76 3.63 0.29
CA LEU A 203 16.85 2.73 0.64
C LEU A 203 16.34 1.68 1.64
N LEU A 204 16.36 0.41 1.23
CA LEU A 204 15.96 -0.71 2.08
C LEU A 204 16.80 -1.96 1.85
N ALA A 205 16.78 -2.85 2.82
CA ALA A 205 17.15 -4.25 2.67
C ALA A 205 15.93 -5.12 2.95
N GLN A 206 15.80 -6.23 2.24
CA GLN A 206 14.66 -7.14 2.35
C GLN A 206 15.15 -8.56 2.58
N ARG A 207 14.49 -9.27 3.51
CA ARG A 207 14.70 -10.70 3.75
C ARG A 207 13.36 -11.42 3.80
N HIS A 208 13.23 -12.55 3.12
CA HIS A 208 12.05 -13.41 3.27
C HIS A 208 12.26 -14.38 4.41
N LEU A 209 11.24 -14.56 5.25
CA LEU A 209 11.27 -15.56 6.32
C LEU A 209 11.05 -16.96 5.75
N GLU A 210 11.78 -17.94 6.29
CA GLU A 210 11.53 -19.35 6.04
C GLU A 210 11.05 -19.99 7.34
N VAL A 211 9.75 -20.28 7.41
CA VAL A 211 9.10 -20.78 8.62
C VAL A 211 8.72 -22.25 8.44
N LEU A 212 9.20 -23.12 9.33
CA LEU A 212 8.80 -24.52 9.38
C LEU A 212 7.62 -24.69 10.32
N TYR A 213 6.58 -25.38 9.88
CA TYR A 213 5.36 -25.61 10.65
C TYR A 213 4.89 -27.06 10.50
N LYS A 214 4.20 -27.55 11.53
CA LYS A 214 3.63 -28.90 11.53
C LYS A 214 2.53 -29.02 10.45
N PRO A 215 2.17 -30.24 10.02
CA PRO A 215 1.11 -30.40 9.02
C PRO A 215 -0.25 -29.91 9.54
N GLU A 216 -1.09 -29.44 8.63
CA GLU A 216 -2.52 -29.25 8.81
C GLU A 216 -3.23 -30.34 8.03
N VAL A 217 -4.06 -31.10 8.72
CA VAL A 217 -4.70 -32.30 8.17
C VAL A 217 -6.19 -32.05 8.04
N LYS A 218 -6.76 -32.48 6.93
CA LYS A 218 -8.20 -32.44 6.66
C LYS A 218 -8.64 -33.68 5.91
N ILE A 219 -9.63 -34.38 6.44
CA ILE A 219 -10.29 -35.49 5.77
C ILE A 219 -11.44 -34.94 4.93
N VAL A 220 -11.49 -35.37 3.66
CA VAL A 220 -12.58 -35.06 2.74
C VAL A 220 -13.21 -36.37 2.28
N VAL A 221 -14.54 -36.45 2.35
CA VAL A 221 -15.29 -37.55 1.76
C VAL A 221 -15.36 -37.32 0.25
N THR A 222 -14.71 -38.18 -0.52
CA THR A 222 -14.75 -38.14 -1.99
C THR A 222 -15.93 -38.94 -2.54
N TYR A 223 -16.35 -40.00 -1.83
CA TYR A 223 -17.55 -40.79 -2.18
C TYR A 223 -18.13 -41.49 -0.94
N PRO A 224 -19.47 -41.63 -0.79
CA PRO A 224 -20.51 -41.15 -1.68
C PRO A 224 -20.85 -39.66 -1.44
N GLU A 225 -21.46 -39.00 -2.42
CA GLU A 225 -22.03 -37.67 -2.23
C GLU A 225 -23.30 -37.79 -1.34
N GLY A 226 -23.16 -37.47 -0.06
CA GLY A 226 -24.28 -37.43 0.89
C GLY A 226 -24.17 -38.46 2.02
N LEU A 227 -25.29 -39.08 2.37
CA LEU A 227 -25.35 -40.02 3.50
C LEU A 227 -24.81 -41.39 3.08
N THR A 228 -23.86 -41.92 3.85
CA THR A 228 -23.33 -43.28 3.73
C THR A 228 -24.37 -44.31 4.15
N ARG A 229 -24.76 -45.23 3.26
CA ARG A 229 -25.71 -46.32 3.54
C ARG A 229 -25.04 -47.68 3.56
N GLU A 230 -25.69 -48.66 4.18
CA GLU A 230 -25.26 -50.06 4.12
C GLU A 230 -25.17 -50.51 2.65
N GLY A 231 -24.02 -51.09 2.28
CA GLY A 231 -23.73 -51.51 0.91
C GLY A 231 -23.02 -50.47 0.04
N ASP A 232 -22.97 -49.20 0.45
CA ASP A 232 -22.21 -48.18 -0.27
C ASP A 232 -20.70 -48.42 -0.13
N ASN A 233 -19.91 -47.82 -1.03
CA ASN A 233 -18.47 -47.72 -0.84
C ASN A 233 -18.16 -46.37 -0.21
N LEU A 234 -17.09 -46.29 0.58
CA LEU A 234 -16.58 -45.07 1.17
C LEU A 234 -15.20 -44.79 0.62
N ASP A 235 -14.98 -43.55 0.20
CA ASP A 235 -13.66 -43.05 -0.15
C ASP A 235 -13.40 -41.77 0.63
N LEU A 236 -12.29 -41.78 1.38
CA LEU A 236 -11.83 -40.66 2.19
C LEU A 236 -10.43 -40.26 1.72
N THR A 237 -10.26 -39.01 1.34
CA THR A 237 -8.96 -38.44 1.03
C THR A 237 -8.44 -37.64 2.21
N CYS A 238 -7.21 -37.91 2.64
CA CYS A 238 -6.52 -37.11 3.63
C CYS A 238 -5.65 -36.04 2.97
N ILE A 239 -6.07 -34.79 3.07
CA ILE A 239 -5.31 -33.63 2.59
C ILE A 239 -4.43 -33.16 3.75
N ALA A 240 -3.11 -33.16 3.55
CA ALA A 240 -2.16 -32.71 4.56
C ALA A 240 -1.16 -31.70 3.97
N GLU A 241 -1.13 -30.49 4.52
CA GLU A 241 -0.22 -29.42 4.10
C GLU A 241 0.71 -29.02 5.24
N GLY A 242 2.00 -28.90 4.99
CA GLY A 242 2.98 -28.54 6.02
C GLY A 242 4.31 -28.13 5.40
N LYS A 243 5.18 -27.51 6.19
CA LYS A 243 6.55 -27.18 5.77
C LYS A 243 7.58 -27.73 6.77
N PRO A 244 8.37 -28.74 6.40
CA PRO A 244 8.40 -29.44 5.10
C PRO A 244 7.11 -30.23 4.82
N HIS A 245 6.83 -30.52 3.55
CA HIS A 245 5.66 -31.31 3.16
C HIS A 245 5.68 -32.68 3.86
N PRO A 246 4.57 -33.13 4.48
CA PRO A 246 4.54 -34.42 5.16
C PRO A 246 4.84 -35.57 4.18
N HIS A 247 5.73 -36.49 4.59
CA HIS A 247 6.09 -37.66 3.79
C HIS A 247 5.40 -38.94 4.27
N GLN A 248 4.81 -38.91 5.47
CA GLN A 248 4.12 -40.04 6.08
C GLN A 248 2.68 -39.65 6.40
N ILE A 249 1.74 -40.41 5.82
CA ILE A 249 0.30 -40.29 6.08
C ILE A 249 -0.19 -41.68 6.48
N ASN A 250 -0.80 -41.77 7.66
CA ASN A 250 -1.28 -43.03 8.23
C ASN A 250 -2.77 -42.92 8.57
N TRP A 251 -3.55 -43.93 8.16
CA TRP A 251 -4.94 -44.07 8.56
C TRP A 251 -5.07 -45.03 9.73
N LEU A 252 -5.87 -44.65 10.72
CA LEU A 252 -6.21 -45.48 11.88
C LEU A 252 -7.67 -45.28 12.25
N ARG A 253 -8.23 -46.23 13.01
CA ARG A 253 -9.53 -46.08 13.66
C ARG A 253 -9.28 -45.99 15.16
N VAL A 254 -9.89 -45.01 15.84
CA VAL A 254 -9.42 -44.57 17.17
C VAL A 254 -9.53 -45.67 18.24
N ASP A 255 -10.53 -46.55 18.14
CA ASP A 255 -10.81 -47.60 19.13
C ASP A 255 -10.53 -49.03 18.63
N GLU A 256 -10.33 -49.21 17.32
CA GLU A 256 -10.19 -50.52 16.68
C GLU A 256 -9.24 -50.41 15.48
N ASP A 257 -8.77 -51.55 14.98
CA ASP A 257 -8.07 -51.55 13.69
C ASP A 257 -9.02 -51.15 12.55
N VAL A 258 -8.45 -50.51 11.52
CA VAL A 258 -9.16 -50.24 10.27
C VAL A 258 -9.68 -51.58 9.71
N PRO A 259 -10.90 -51.65 9.14
CA PRO A 259 -11.44 -52.91 8.62
C PRO A 259 -10.44 -53.62 7.69
N PRO A 260 -10.30 -54.96 7.75
CA PRO A 260 -9.23 -55.68 7.04
C PRO A 260 -9.35 -55.65 5.51
N HIS A 261 -10.50 -55.26 4.99
CA HIS A 261 -10.77 -55.08 3.56
C HIS A 261 -10.62 -53.61 3.13
N ALA A 262 -10.30 -52.70 4.04
CA ALA A 262 -10.01 -51.33 3.70
C ALA A 262 -8.65 -51.24 2.99
N VAL A 263 -8.59 -50.40 1.96
CA VAL A 263 -7.40 -50.21 1.14
C VAL A 263 -6.89 -48.80 1.34
N VAL A 264 -5.67 -48.66 1.84
CA VAL A 264 -4.99 -47.37 1.95
C VAL A 264 -4.06 -47.22 0.75
N THR A 265 -4.30 -46.20 -0.08
CA THR A 265 -3.47 -45.88 -1.26
C THR A 265 -2.96 -44.45 -1.15
N GLY A 266 -1.69 -44.28 -0.77
CA GLY A 266 -1.14 -42.96 -0.52
C GLY A 266 -1.86 -42.26 0.65
N SER A 267 -2.56 -41.17 0.35
CA SER A 267 -3.39 -40.42 1.31
C SER A 267 -4.83 -40.91 1.43
N ASP A 268 -5.26 -41.82 0.56
CA ASP A 268 -6.67 -42.18 0.41
C ASP A 268 -7.00 -43.48 1.14
N LEU A 269 -8.18 -43.53 1.78
CA LEU A 269 -8.75 -44.69 2.46
C LEU A 269 -10.05 -45.09 1.77
N TYR A 270 -10.03 -46.28 1.18
CA TYR A 270 -11.18 -46.87 0.51
C TYR A 270 -11.75 -48.04 1.33
N ILE A 271 -13.06 -48.04 1.56
CA ILE A 271 -13.79 -49.11 2.24
C ILE A 271 -14.96 -49.54 1.35
N GLU A 272 -14.91 -50.76 0.83
CA GLU A 272 -15.98 -51.32 0.00
C GLU A 272 -17.11 -51.89 0.87
N ASN A 273 -18.36 -51.78 0.42
CA ASN A 273 -19.53 -52.45 1.00
C ASN A 273 -19.71 -52.20 2.51
N LEU A 274 -20.04 -50.95 2.85
CA LEU A 274 -20.19 -50.46 4.21
C LEU A 274 -21.20 -51.28 5.02
N ASN A 275 -20.82 -51.58 6.27
CA ASN A 275 -21.64 -52.23 7.28
C ASN A 275 -21.75 -51.33 8.52
N LYS A 276 -22.88 -51.38 9.23
CA LYS A 276 -23.06 -50.70 10.53
C LYS A 276 -21.98 -51.03 11.57
N SER A 277 -21.32 -52.19 11.49
CA SER A 277 -20.18 -52.52 12.37
C SER A 277 -18.95 -51.64 12.14
N TYR A 278 -18.85 -50.97 10.98
CA TYR A 278 -17.72 -50.11 10.63
C TYR A 278 -17.88 -48.67 11.13
N ASN A 279 -19.01 -48.36 11.77
CA ASN A 279 -19.24 -47.06 12.42
C ASN A 279 -18.14 -46.75 13.43
N GLY A 280 -17.69 -45.51 13.44
CA GLY A 280 -16.64 -45.07 14.36
C GLY A 280 -15.85 -43.89 13.82
N THR A 281 -14.81 -43.53 14.56
CA THR A 281 -13.95 -42.40 14.20
C THR A 281 -12.71 -42.91 13.46
N TYR A 282 -12.59 -42.51 12.20
CA TYR A 282 -11.43 -42.73 11.35
C TYR A 282 -10.53 -41.50 11.44
N ARG A 283 -9.27 -41.72 11.75
CA ARG A 283 -8.27 -40.67 11.92
C ARG A 283 -7.21 -40.80 10.85
N CYS A 284 -6.93 -39.68 10.19
CA CYS A 284 -5.75 -39.55 9.37
C CYS A 284 -4.68 -38.79 10.16
N VAL A 285 -3.46 -39.33 10.22
CA VAL A 285 -2.33 -38.75 10.91
C VAL A 285 -1.22 -38.45 9.90
N ALA A 286 -0.75 -37.21 9.86
CA ALA A 286 0.36 -36.77 9.01
C ALA A 286 1.49 -36.18 9.84
N SER A 287 2.73 -36.48 9.46
CA SER A 287 3.93 -36.00 10.18
C SER A 287 5.00 -35.44 9.25
N ASN A 288 5.72 -34.43 9.76
CA ASN A 288 6.92 -33.87 9.15
C ASN A 288 8.02 -33.66 10.21
N ALA A 289 9.15 -33.03 9.84
CA ALA A 289 10.28 -32.81 10.75
C ALA A 289 9.96 -31.89 11.94
N VAL A 290 8.88 -31.12 11.88
CA VAL A 290 8.44 -30.19 12.93
C VAL A 290 7.51 -30.87 13.92
N GLY A 291 6.63 -31.74 13.44
CA GLY A 291 5.70 -32.47 14.29
C GLY A 291 4.64 -33.26 13.55
N GLU A 292 3.61 -33.65 14.29
CA GLU A 292 2.51 -34.49 13.84
C GLU A 292 1.16 -33.78 14.06
N ALA A 293 0.23 -33.99 13.15
CA ALA A 293 -1.15 -33.52 13.24
C ALA A 293 -2.11 -34.57 12.70
N TYR A 294 -3.39 -34.43 13.03
CA TYR A 294 -4.41 -35.36 12.61
C TYR A 294 -5.76 -34.67 12.42
N ASP A 295 -6.63 -35.33 11.67
CA ASP A 295 -8.06 -35.01 11.58
C ASP A 295 -8.89 -36.27 11.77
N ASP A 296 -10.12 -36.08 12.25
CA ASP A 296 -11.06 -37.15 12.60
C ASP A 296 -12.33 -37.07 11.76
N TYR A 297 -12.68 -38.18 11.12
CA TYR A 297 -13.94 -38.37 10.41
C TYR A 297 -14.80 -39.41 11.12
N ILE A 298 -16.03 -39.01 11.49
CA ILE A 298 -16.98 -39.90 12.15
C ILE A 298 -17.89 -40.53 11.10
N LEU A 299 -17.73 -41.83 10.88
CA LEU A 299 -18.56 -42.59 9.95
C LEU A 299 -19.86 -43.05 10.62
N TYR A 300 -20.98 -42.71 9.99
CA TYR A 300 -22.32 -43.20 10.34
C TYR A 300 -22.99 -43.88 9.13
N VAL A 301 -23.10 -45.20 9.17
CA VAL A 301 -23.76 -46.00 8.13
C VAL A 301 -25.27 -46.10 8.41
N TYR A 302 -26.07 -45.52 7.52
CA TYR A 302 -27.53 -45.54 7.58
C TYR A 302 -28.11 -46.80 6.93
N ASP A 303 -29.34 -47.15 7.30
CA ASP A 303 -30.06 -48.24 6.62
C ASP A 303 -30.37 -47.86 5.17
N SER A 304 -30.14 -48.80 4.25
CA SER A 304 -30.54 -48.70 2.85
C SER A 304 -32.01 -48.30 2.67
N ARG A 305 -32.90 -48.68 3.61
CA ARG A 305 -34.36 -48.48 3.53
C ARG A 305 -34.86 -47.12 4.02
N ALA A 306 -34.00 -46.27 4.58
CA ALA A 306 -34.42 -44.97 5.11
C ALA A 306 -34.73 -43.91 4.02
N GLY A 307 -34.58 -44.24 2.72
CA GLY A 307 -34.75 -43.31 1.59
C GLY A 307 -36.01 -43.48 0.72
N GLU A 308 -36.76 -44.57 0.84
CA GLU A 308 -37.91 -44.84 -0.07
C GLU A 308 -39.26 -44.31 0.44
N GLY A 309 -39.29 -43.55 1.54
CA GLY A 309 -40.53 -43.25 2.27
C GLY A 309 -40.78 -41.79 2.66
N ALA A 310 -40.05 -40.80 2.15
CA ALA A 310 -40.36 -39.39 2.40
C ALA A 310 -41.01 -38.77 1.15
N PRO A 311 -42.34 -38.55 1.11
CA PRO A 311 -42.88 -37.64 0.12
C PRO A 311 -42.23 -36.27 0.39
N GLN A 312 -41.65 -35.65 -0.64
CA GLN A 312 -41.32 -34.23 -0.57
C GLN A 312 -42.61 -33.50 -0.22
N LYS A 313 -42.77 -33.11 1.05
CA LYS A 313 -43.79 -32.14 1.45
C LYS A 313 -43.36 -30.83 0.79
N ILE A 314 -43.87 -30.60 -0.40
CA ILE A 314 -43.90 -29.28 -0.99
C ILE A 314 -44.66 -28.41 0.00
N ASP A 315 -43.95 -27.49 0.64
CA ASP A 315 -44.55 -26.60 1.61
C ASP A 315 -45.45 -25.64 0.85
N HIS A 316 -46.75 -25.97 0.76
CA HIS A 316 -47.77 -25.16 0.09
C HIS A 316 -47.83 -23.73 0.65
N ALA A 317 -47.26 -23.50 1.83
CA ALA A 317 -47.07 -22.18 2.42
C ALA A 317 -46.05 -21.32 1.65
N VAL A 318 -44.95 -21.89 1.16
CA VAL A 318 -43.93 -21.16 0.38
C VAL A 318 -44.46 -20.83 -1.01
N ILE A 319 -45.13 -21.79 -1.67
CA ILE A 319 -45.81 -21.54 -2.94
C ILE A 319 -46.91 -20.48 -2.76
N GLY A 320 -47.70 -20.58 -1.69
CA GLY A 320 -48.71 -19.57 -1.34
C GLY A 320 -48.11 -18.18 -1.11
N GLY A 321 -46.96 -18.10 -0.43
CA GLY A 321 -46.23 -16.85 -0.19
C GLY A 321 -45.73 -16.22 -1.49
N VAL A 322 -45.08 -16.99 -2.36
CA VAL A 322 -44.58 -16.50 -3.65
C VAL A 322 -45.74 -16.04 -4.54
N VAL A 323 -46.82 -16.83 -4.63
CA VAL A 323 -48.01 -16.46 -5.40
C VAL A 323 -48.65 -15.19 -4.84
N ALA A 324 -48.76 -15.05 -3.51
CA ALA A 324 -49.31 -13.84 -2.90
C ALA A 324 -48.47 -12.59 -3.19
N VAL A 325 -47.14 -12.69 -3.12
CA VAL A 325 -46.23 -11.57 -3.43
C VAL A 325 -46.32 -11.18 -4.91
N VAL A 326 -46.34 -12.16 -5.82
CA VAL A 326 -46.48 -11.90 -7.25
C VAL A 326 -47.83 -11.26 -7.56
N MET A 327 -48.92 -11.77 -6.98
CA MET A 327 -50.26 -11.19 -7.17
C MET A 327 -50.34 -9.77 -6.60
N PHE A 328 -49.73 -9.50 -5.45
CA PHE A 328 -49.68 -8.16 -4.87
C PHE A 328 -48.87 -7.19 -5.76
N ALA A 329 -47.73 -7.63 -6.27
CA ALA A 329 -46.91 -6.84 -7.19
C ALA A 329 -47.66 -6.50 -8.49
N ILE A 330 -48.37 -7.46 -9.07
CA ILE A 330 -49.22 -7.25 -10.26
C ILE A 330 -50.33 -6.24 -9.95
N LEU A 331 -50.98 -6.35 -8.79
CA LEU A 331 -52.06 -5.45 -8.40
C LEU A 331 -51.55 -4.02 -8.17
N CYS A 332 -50.38 -3.86 -7.54
CA CYS A 332 -49.69 -2.57 -7.44
C CYS A 332 -49.35 -2.00 -8.83
N ALA A 333 -48.79 -2.82 -9.73
CA ALA A 333 -48.46 -2.40 -11.09
C ALA A 333 -49.71 -1.95 -11.87
N LEU A 334 -50.84 -2.65 -11.74
CA LEU A 334 -52.11 -2.26 -12.36
C LEU A 334 -52.67 -0.96 -11.79
N ILE A 335 -52.52 -0.70 -10.48
CA ILE A 335 -52.90 0.59 -9.88
C ILE A 335 -52.01 1.72 -10.41
N VAL A 336 -50.71 1.49 -10.51
CA VAL A 336 -49.75 2.48 -11.04
C VAL A 336 -50.04 2.76 -12.52
N LEU A 337 -50.24 1.72 -13.34
CA LEU A 337 -50.64 1.83 -14.74
C LEU A 337 -52.01 2.50 -14.90
N GLY A 338 -52.97 2.17 -14.05
CA GLY A 338 -54.28 2.81 -14.03
C GLY A 338 -54.20 4.31 -13.72
N ARG A 339 -53.36 4.70 -12.75
CA ARG A 339 -53.08 6.11 -12.44
C ARG A 339 -52.30 6.80 -13.56
N TYR A 340 -51.38 6.10 -14.21
CA TYR A 340 -50.62 6.59 -15.35
C TYR A 340 -51.55 6.89 -16.54
N PHE A 341 -52.39 5.93 -16.93
CA PHE A 341 -53.37 6.13 -18.01
C PHE A 341 -54.47 7.12 -17.65
N ALA A 342 -54.90 7.21 -16.39
CA ALA A 342 -55.84 8.25 -15.96
C ALA A 342 -55.22 9.66 -16.03
N ARG A 343 -53.91 9.81 -15.76
CA ARG A 343 -53.19 11.07 -15.92
C ARG A 343 -53.01 11.46 -17.40
N HIS A 344 -52.81 10.49 -18.28
CA HIS A 344 -52.56 10.71 -19.71
C HIS A 344 -53.79 10.62 -20.61
N LYS A 345 -55.00 10.47 -20.06
CA LYS A 345 -56.28 10.52 -20.82
C LYS A 345 -56.72 11.93 -21.25
N GLY A 346 -55.90 12.95 -21.04
CA GLY A 346 -56.04 14.24 -21.73
C GLY A 346 -55.00 14.33 -22.85
N THR A 347 -55.47 14.46 -24.10
CA THR A 347 -54.69 14.77 -25.32
C THR A 347 -54.11 13.61 -26.13
N TYR A 348 -54.99 12.81 -26.75
CA TYR A 348 -54.70 12.23 -28.08
C TYR A 348 -55.95 12.37 -28.97
N PHE A 349 -56.28 13.61 -29.35
CA PHE A 349 -56.99 13.82 -30.62
C PHE A 349 -55.89 13.83 -31.68
N THR A 350 -55.75 12.73 -32.41
CA THR A 350 -54.81 12.65 -33.52
C THR A 350 -55.21 13.67 -34.59
N HIS A 351 -54.26 14.52 -34.96
CA HIS A 351 -54.39 15.56 -35.98
C HIS A 351 -54.18 14.96 -37.39
N GLU A 352 -54.65 13.73 -37.63
CA GLU A 352 -54.48 13.00 -38.90
C GLU A 352 -55.68 13.14 -39.84
N ALA A 353 -56.77 13.78 -39.41
CA ALA A 353 -57.97 13.97 -40.23
C ALA A 353 -58.06 15.35 -40.92
N LYS A 354 -56.94 16.01 -41.21
CA LYS A 354 -56.98 17.34 -41.89
C LYS A 354 -55.89 17.61 -42.95
N GLY A 355 -55.05 16.63 -43.26
CA GLY A 355 -53.96 16.77 -44.26
C GLY A 355 -54.20 16.06 -45.58
N ALA A 356 -55.35 15.38 -45.76
CA ALA A 356 -55.66 14.58 -46.95
C ALA A 356 -56.65 15.26 -47.92
N ASP A 357 -57.05 16.51 -47.67
CA ASP A 357 -58.02 17.24 -48.51
C ASP A 357 -57.39 18.27 -49.48
N ASP A 358 -56.07 18.52 -49.46
CA ASP A 358 -55.45 19.58 -50.28
C ASP A 358 -54.19 19.14 -51.08
N ALA A 359 -54.01 17.85 -51.36
CA ALA A 359 -52.95 17.37 -52.26
C ALA A 359 -53.52 16.90 -53.60
N ALA A 360 -53.07 17.51 -54.71
CA ALA A 360 -53.60 17.25 -56.05
C ALA A 360 -52.95 16.04 -56.79
N ASP A 361 -51.84 15.50 -56.30
CA ASP A 361 -51.26 14.23 -56.78
C ASP A 361 -50.37 13.54 -55.72
N ALA A 362 -50.03 12.27 -55.99
CA ALA A 362 -49.26 11.41 -55.09
C ALA A 362 -47.72 11.56 -55.22
N ASP A 363 -47.22 12.32 -56.20
CA ASP A 363 -45.77 12.48 -56.44
C ASP A 363 -45.19 13.75 -55.76
N THR A 364 -46.04 14.60 -55.20
CA THR A 364 -45.60 15.80 -54.45
C THR A 364 -45.38 15.54 -52.94
N ALA A 365 -45.73 14.35 -52.41
CA ALA A 365 -45.56 14.01 -51.00
C ALA A 365 -44.13 13.56 -50.61
N ILE A 366 -43.23 13.37 -51.57
CA ILE A 366 -41.92 12.73 -51.35
C ILE A 366 -40.75 13.75 -51.23
N ILE A 367 -40.93 15.03 -51.52
CA ILE A 367 -39.80 15.99 -51.65
C ILE A 367 -39.61 16.94 -50.44
N ASN A 368 -40.43 16.87 -49.39
CA ASN A 368 -40.31 17.78 -48.22
C ASN A 368 -39.67 17.17 -46.95
N ALA A 369 -38.88 16.10 -47.09
CA ALA A 369 -38.09 15.54 -45.99
C ALA A 369 -36.60 15.88 -46.12
N GLU A 370 -36.26 17.16 -45.95
CA GLU A 370 -34.92 17.65 -45.62
C GLU A 370 -35.12 18.63 -44.44
N GLY A 371 -34.66 18.36 -43.23
CA GLY A 371 -33.26 18.24 -42.84
C GLY A 371 -32.83 19.57 -42.21
N GLY A 372 -32.61 19.61 -40.88
CA GLY A 372 -32.23 20.86 -40.21
C GLY A 372 -32.01 20.76 -38.71
N HIS A 373 -30.85 20.26 -38.33
CA HIS A 373 -30.22 20.32 -37.00
C HIS A 373 -30.17 21.73 -36.40
N ASN A 374 -30.21 21.86 -35.07
CA ASN A 374 -29.18 22.58 -34.29
C ASN A 374 -29.33 22.47 -32.76
N ASN A 375 -28.15 22.34 -32.13
CA ASN A 375 -27.76 22.54 -30.72
C ASN A 375 -27.80 21.36 -29.72
N THR A 376 -26.69 20.61 -29.75
CA THR A 376 -25.66 20.49 -28.69
C THR A 376 -26.08 20.29 -27.23
N ASP A 377 -25.67 19.11 -26.74
CA ASP A 377 -25.05 18.80 -25.44
C ASP A 377 -25.72 19.23 -24.13
N GLU A 378 -26.28 18.24 -23.41
CA GLU A 378 -25.78 17.94 -22.05
C GLU A 378 -26.15 16.50 -21.61
N LYS A 379 -25.11 15.75 -21.23
CA LYS A 379 -25.16 14.47 -20.50
C LYS A 379 -25.97 14.60 -19.21
N LYS A 380 -26.71 13.54 -18.86
CA LYS A 380 -26.79 12.99 -17.50
C LYS A 380 -27.36 11.57 -17.53
N GLU A 381 -26.45 10.62 -17.44
CA GLU A 381 -26.75 9.25 -17.02
C GLU A 381 -27.18 9.29 -15.55
N TYR A 382 -28.26 8.58 -15.22
CA TYR A 382 -28.59 8.22 -13.84
C TYR A 382 -28.75 6.70 -13.78
N TYR A 383 -27.94 6.08 -12.92
CA TYR A 383 -28.23 4.78 -12.32
C TYR A 383 -29.52 4.88 -11.50
N ILE A 384 -30.42 3.91 -11.63
CA ILE A 384 -30.58 2.79 -10.66
C ILE A 384 -30.90 1.53 -11.45
#